data_AF-A0A7J4JR80-F1
#
_entry.id   AF-A0A7J4JR80-F1
#
_cell.length_a   1.000
_cell.length_b   1.000
_cell.length_c   1.000
_cell.angle_alpha   90.00
_cell.angle_beta   90.00
_cell.angle_gamma   90.00
#
_symmetry.space_group_name_H-M   'P 1'
#
loop_
_entity.id
_entity.type
_entity.pdbx_description
1 polymer ?
#
loop_
_entity_poly.entity_id
_entity_poly.type
_entity_poly.pdbx_seq_one_letter_code
_entity_poly.pdbx_strand_id
1 'polypeptide(L)'
;MSQGQVQSSGVSLQAIADRVIPKGIPAVYGSELGVSYDKPVDSLAVLGKLDGDLYPDGKLKYAQLDASAQKRYLALGKMIACEYCCGADSLVSPNGQPACGCQHSAAMRGLAMYLLINHPDMGDAQILEEMGKWKILFFPQPMLSKAVSFASAGKDLNTIDLTSNEFRNFKPAASAQGAPAGETTAEMNARMHPDQVQGLANAPEMVGGC
;
A
#
# COMPACT_ATOMS: atom_id res chain seq x y z
N MET A 1 -50.15 2.73 -0.99
CA MET A 1 -49.04 1.90 -0.50
C MET A 1 -47.76 2.53 -1.01
N SER A 2 -47.01 3.22 -0.14
CA SER A 2 -45.74 3.85 -0.49
C SER A 2 -44.65 2.79 -0.37
N GLN A 3 -44.09 2.33 -1.49
CA GLN A 3 -42.94 1.44 -1.47
C GLN A 3 -41.71 2.26 -1.04
N GLY A 4 -41.21 1.97 0.16
CA GLY A 4 -39.93 2.49 0.63
C GLY A 4 -38.82 1.91 -0.24
N GLN A 5 -38.14 2.78 -0.97
CA GLN A 5 -36.85 2.44 -1.55
C GLN A 5 -35.89 2.14 -0.39
N VAL A 6 -35.52 0.88 -0.26
CA VAL A 6 -34.35 0.47 0.52
C VAL A 6 -33.15 1.09 -0.18
N GLN A 7 -32.65 2.20 0.35
CA GLN A 7 -31.35 2.74 -0.05
C GLN A 7 -30.32 1.67 0.31
N SER A 8 -29.76 1.00 -0.70
CA SER A 8 -28.57 0.19 -0.49
C SER A 8 -27.48 1.13 0.00
N SER A 9 -27.03 0.94 1.22
CA SER A 9 -25.89 1.63 1.81
C SER A 9 -24.59 1.11 1.18
N GLY A 10 -24.50 1.15 -0.15
CA GLY A 10 -23.31 0.81 -0.92
C GLY A 10 -22.44 2.06 -1.06
N VAL A 11 -21.34 2.12 -0.33
CA VAL A 11 -20.33 3.17 -0.54
C VAL A 11 -19.82 3.03 -1.99
N SER A 12 -19.92 4.09 -2.79
CA SER A 12 -19.48 4.06 -4.18
C SER A 12 -17.96 3.85 -4.26
N LEU A 13 -17.49 3.16 -5.31
CA LEU A 13 -16.04 2.97 -5.53
C LEU A 13 -15.30 4.31 -5.59
N GLN A 14 -15.91 5.33 -6.20
CA GLN A 14 -15.34 6.67 -6.27
C GLN A 14 -15.13 7.28 -4.86
N ALA A 15 -16.12 7.14 -3.97
CA ALA A 15 -15.99 7.62 -2.59
C ALA A 15 -14.91 6.86 -1.81
N ILE A 16 -14.70 5.57 -2.10
CA ILE A 16 -13.60 4.80 -1.52
C ILE A 16 -12.27 5.29 -2.08
N ALA A 17 -12.15 5.42 -3.41
CA ALA A 17 -10.94 5.88 -4.08
C ALA A 17 -10.51 7.27 -3.61
N ASP A 18 -11.45 8.22 -3.48
CA ASP A 18 -11.15 9.57 -3.00
C ASP A 18 -10.67 9.61 -1.53
N ARG A 19 -10.99 8.57 -0.74
CA ARG A 19 -10.51 8.45 0.64
C ARG A 19 -9.15 7.78 0.74
N VAL A 20 -8.83 6.82 -0.13
CA VAL A 20 -7.63 5.97 0.03
C VAL A 20 -6.48 6.35 -0.89
N ILE A 21 -6.75 6.91 -2.07
CA ILE A 21 -5.68 7.30 -3.01
C ILE A 21 -5.07 8.62 -2.52
N PRO A 22 -3.80 8.62 -2.10
CA PRO A 22 -3.13 9.85 -1.68
C PRO A 22 -2.92 10.78 -2.89
N LYS A 23 -3.00 12.08 -2.65
CA LYS A 23 -2.89 13.14 -3.67
C LYS A 23 -1.94 14.23 -3.18
N GLY A 24 -1.30 14.96 -4.10
CA GLY A 24 -0.43 16.09 -3.78
C GLY A 24 1.02 15.71 -3.49
N ILE A 25 1.71 16.59 -2.76
CA ILE A 25 3.13 16.45 -2.41
C ILE A 25 3.23 15.98 -0.94
N PRO A 26 4.02 14.93 -0.62
CA PRO A 26 4.26 14.55 0.77
C PRO A 26 4.78 15.73 1.59
N ALA A 27 4.12 16.03 2.71
CA ALA A 27 4.35 17.26 3.45
C ALA A 27 5.78 17.39 4.01
N VAL A 28 6.42 16.26 4.35
CA VAL A 28 7.72 16.24 5.02
C VAL A 28 8.87 16.18 4.02
N TYR A 29 8.86 15.20 3.11
CA TYR A 29 9.99 14.91 2.22
C TYR A 29 9.71 15.16 0.74
N GLY A 30 8.47 15.49 0.38
CA GLY A 30 8.03 15.54 -1.02
C GLY A 30 8.84 16.56 -1.83
N SER A 31 8.97 17.77 -1.30
CA SER A 31 9.77 18.84 -1.92
C SER A 31 11.28 18.55 -1.86
N GLU A 32 11.75 17.89 -0.81
CA GLU A 32 13.17 17.56 -0.60
C GLU A 32 13.68 16.54 -1.62
N LEU A 33 12.84 15.55 -1.95
CA LEU A 33 13.14 14.51 -2.91
C LEU A 33 12.65 14.82 -4.32
N GLY A 34 11.78 15.81 -4.49
CA GLY A 34 11.13 16.10 -5.78
C GLY A 34 10.10 15.04 -6.17
N VAL A 35 9.38 14.48 -5.21
CA VAL A 35 8.36 13.43 -5.41
C VAL A 35 6.95 13.94 -5.14
N SER A 36 5.97 13.34 -5.79
CA SER A 36 4.56 13.71 -5.68
C SER A 36 3.69 12.47 -5.85
N TYR A 37 2.66 12.34 -5.02
CA TYR A 37 1.67 11.28 -5.15
C TYR A 37 0.91 11.36 -6.47
N ASP A 38 0.81 12.54 -7.08
CA ASP A 38 0.18 12.75 -8.39
C ASP A 38 1.08 12.29 -9.55
N LYS A 39 2.34 11.97 -9.28
CA LYS A 39 3.33 11.49 -10.27
C LYS A 39 3.98 10.19 -9.78
N PRO A 40 3.21 9.09 -9.62
CA PRO A 40 3.72 7.89 -8.98
C PRO A 40 4.80 7.17 -9.81
N VAL A 41 4.75 7.25 -11.15
CA VAL A 41 5.79 6.68 -12.04
C VAL A 41 7.14 7.39 -11.83
N ASP A 42 7.14 8.71 -11.92
CA ASP A 42 8.36 9.51 -11.76
C ASP A 42 8.92 9.37 -10.34
N SER A 43 8.02 9.38 -9.35
CA SER A 43 8.39 9.24 -7.93
C SER A 43 8.96 7.86 -7.63
N LEU A 44 8.45 6.79 -8.25
CA LEU A 44 9.00 5.44 -8.12
C LEU A 44 10.47 5.37 -8.56
N ALA A 45 10.85 6.09 -9.63
CA ALA A 45 12.24 6.17 -10.08
C ALA A 45 13.14 6.91 -9.10
N VAL A 46 12.65 8.01 -8.52
CA VAL A 46 13.41 8.78 -7.51
C VAL A 46 13.58 7.98 -6.22
N LEU A 47 12.49 7.44 -5.69
CA LEU A 47 12.50 6.69 -4.43
C LEU A 47 13.29 5.39 -4.56
N GLY A 48 13.18 4.67 -5.68
CA GLY A 48 13.96 3.46 -5.94
C GLY A 48 15.46 3.70 -5.86
N LYS A 49 15.95 4.83 -6.40
CA LYS A 49 17.37 5.24 -6.35
C LYS A 49 17.86 5.62 -4.95
N LEU A 50 17.00 5.69 -3.94
CA LEU A 50 17.45 5.82 -2.56
C LEU A 50 18.04 4.51 -2.03
N ASP A 51 17.59 3.35 -2.54
CA ASP A 51 18.05 2.04 -2.07
C ASP A 51 19.37 1.62 -2.73
N GLY A 52 20.46 1.91 -2.03
CA GLY A 52 21.82 1.50 -2.36
C GLY A 52 22.17 0.06 -1.97
N ASP A 53 21.30 -0.66 -1.26
CA ASP A 53 21.48 -2.09 -1.00
C ASP A 53 21.01 -2.94 -2.20
N LEU A 54 20.02 -2.45 -2.96
CA LEU A 54 19.64 -3.08 -4.24
C LEU A 54 20.41 -2.51 -5.43
N TYR A 55 20.55 -1.18 -5.53
CA TYR A 55 21.14 -0.53 -6.70
C TYR A 55 22.57 -0.04 -6.40
N PRO A 56 23.59 -0.40 -7.22
CA PRO A 56 24.96 0.04 -6.99
C PRO A 56 25.15 1.56 -6.96
N ASP A 57 24.32 2.30 -7.71
CA ASP A 57 24.28 3.77 -7.75
C ASP A 57 23.27 4.38 -6.77
N GLY A 58 22.64 3.56 -5.94
CA GLY A 58 21.69 4.01 -4.93
C GLY A 58 22.36 4.79 -3.78
N LYS A 59 21.60 5.68 -3.16
CA LYS A 59 22.16 6.69 -2.23
C LYS A 59 22.39 6.19 -0.81
N LEU A 60 21.51 5.33 -0.30
CA LEU A 60 21.44 4.95 1.11
C LEU A 60 21.60 3.44 1.27
N LYS A 61 22.35 3.03 2.28
CA LYS A 61 22.56 1.62 2.62
C LYS A 61 22.17 1.37 4.07
N TYR A 62 21.65 0.19 4.35
CA TYR A 62 21.33 -0.27 5.70
C TYR A 62 22.52 -0.10 6.67
N ALA A 63 23.73 -0.32 6.19
CA ALA A 63 24.97 -0.16 6.97
C ALA A 63 25.25 1.30 7.41
N GLN A 64 24.59 2.29 6.82
CA GLN A 64 24.72 3.72 7.20
C GLN A 64 23.77 4.11 8.34
N LEU A 65 22.76 3.29 8.63
CA LEU A 65 21.86 3.52 9.76
C LEU A 65 22.59 3.23 11.08
N ASP A 66 22.35 4.04 12.10
CA ASP A 66 22.77 3.72 13.46
C ASP A 66 21.97 2.53 14.02
N ALA A 67 22.39 2.00 15.18
CA ALA A 67 21.77 0.81 15.76
C ALA A 67 20.27 0.98 16.09
N SER A 68 19.84 2.21 16.44
CA SER A 68 18.42 2.50 16.72
C SER A 68 17.62 2.51 15.42
N ALA A 69 18.11 3.21 14.41
CA ALA A 69 17.50 3.29 13.08
C ALA A 69 17.47 1.91 12.39
N GLN A 70 18.52 1.09 12.53
CA GLN A 70 18.54 -0.29 12.03
C GLN A 70 17.41 -1.12 12.62
N LYS A 71 17.19 -1.05 13.93
CA LYS A 71 16.11 -1.77 14.60
C LYS A 71 14.74 -1.33 14.10
N ARG A 72 14.54 -0.02 13.94
CA ARG A 72 13.30 0.57 13.40
C ARG A 72 13.06 0.14 11.96
N TYR A 73 14.09 0.22 11.10
CA TYR A 73 14.05 -0.21 9.71
C TYR A 73 13.64 -1.68 9.57
N LEU A 74 14.23 -2.57 10.36
CA LEU A 74 13.86 -3.99 10.37
C LEU A 74 12.43 -4.22 10.85
N ALA A 75 11.94 -3.42 11.81
CA ALA A 75 10.56 -3.52 12.26
C ALA A 75 9.58 -3.05 11.17
N LEU A 76 9.83 -1.88 10.58
CA LEU A 76 9.04 -1.31 9.48
C LEU A 76 8.96 -2.28 8.31
N GLY A 77 10.09 -2.81 7.85
CA GLY A 77 10.14 -3.73 6.71
C GLY A 77 9.41 -5.06 6.92
N LYS A 78 9.13 -5.45 8.17
CA LYS A 78 8.31 -6.64 8.50
C LYS A 78 6.81 -6.34 8.59
N MET A 79 6.43 -5.09 8.84
CA MET A 79 5.03 -4.67 9.01
C MET A 79 4.30 -4.48 7.68
N ILE A 80 5.04 -4.22 6.61
CA ILE A 80 4.51 -4.00 5.25
C ILE A 80 5.35 -4.78 4.25
N ALA A 81 4.73 -5.35 3.23
CA ALA A 81 5.41 -6.00 2.11
C ALA A 81 4.63 -5.79 0.80
N CYS A 82 5.22 -6.19 -0.33
CA CYS A 82 4.54 -6.22 -1.63
C CYS A 82 4.10 -7.64 -1.96
N GLU A 83 2.84 -7.95 -1.71
CA GLU A 83 2.27 -9.27 -2.00
C GLU A 83 1.92 -9.51 -3.47
N TYR A 84 1.92 -8.44 -4.28
CA TYR A 84 1.39 -8.46 -5.64
C TYR A 84 2.43 -8.73 -6.74
N CYS A 85 3.73 -8.54 -6.47
CA CYS A 85 4.79 -8.66 -7.48
C CYS A 85 5.65 -9.91 -7.31
N CYS A 86 6.28 -10.09 -6.15
CA CYS A 86 7.23 -11.19 -5.88
C CYS A 86 6.75 -12.15 -4.79
N GLY A 87 5.63 -11.86 -4.15
CA GLY A 87 5.08 -12.68 -3.06
C GLY A 87 5.88 -12.62 -1.75
N ALA A 88 6.88 -11.74 -1.61
CA ALA A 88 7.67 -11.64 -0.38
C ALA A 88 6.81 -11.21 0.83
N ASP A 89 7.12 -11.79 2.00
CA ASP A 89 6.40 -11.53 3.26
C ASP A 89 6.97 -10.37 4.07
N SER A 90 8.05 -9.77 3.59
CA SER A 90 8.78 -8.67 4.20
C SER A 90 9.48 -7.90 3.09
N LEU A 91 9.77 -6.61 3.31
CA LEU A 91 10.66 -5.84 2.42
C LEU A 91 12.13 -6.20 2.61
N VAL A 92 12.47 -6.65 3.82
CA VAL A 92 13.85 -6.85 4.28
C VAL A 92 14.02 -8.22 4.93
N SER A 93 15.17 -8.85 4.71
CA SER A 93 15.60 -10.03 5.45
C SER A 93 16.02 -9.67 6.89
N PRO A 94 16.21 -10.65 7.79
CA PRO A 94 16.60 -10.38 9.18
C PRO A 94 17.91 -9.61 9.36
N ASN A 95 18.80 -9.61 8.35
CA ASN A 95 20.04 -8.86 8.33
C ASN A 95 19.95 -7.49 7.62
N GLY A 96 18.73 -7.03 7.31
CA GLY A 96 18.48 -5.71 6.71
C GLY A 96 18.68 -5.66 5.19
N GLN A 97 19.01 -6.77 4.55
CA GLN A 97 19.17 -6.83 3.09
C GLN A 97 17.81 -6.90 2.38
N PRO A 98 17.73 -6.52 1.09
CA PRO A 98 16.53 -6.69 0.28
C PRO A 98 15.96 -8.11 0.33
N ALA A 99 14.68 -8.26 0.68
CA ALA A 99 13.98 -9.54 0.56
C ALA A 99 13.53 -9.85 -0.88
N CYS A 100 13.45 -8.81 -1.72
CA CYS A 100 13.14 -8.92 -3.14
C CYS A 100 13.77 -7.78 -3.95
N GLY A 101 13.96 -8.02 -5.24
CA GLY A 101 14.65 -7.11 -6.17
C GLY A 101 13.76 -6.20 -7.01
N CYS A 102 12.47 -6.05 -6.68
CA CYS A 102 11.59 -5.16 -7.46
C CYS A 102 11.77 -3.69 -7.07
N GLN A 103 11.53 -2.80 -8.04
CA GLN A 103 11.69 -1.36 -7.86
C GLN A 103 10.76 -0.79 -6.78
N HIS A 104 9.55 -1.34 -6.61
CA HIS A 104 8.62 -0.89 -5.55
C HIS A 104 9.16 -1.17 -4.15
N SER A 105 9.77 -2.34 -3.96
CA SER A 105 10.38 -2.70 -2.68
C SER A 105 11.61 -1.84 -2.41
N ALA A 106 12.40 -1.56 -3.45
CA ALA A 106 13.50 -0.61 -3.37
C ALA A 106 13.02 0.80 -2.99
N ALA A 107 11.95 1.29 -3.61
CA ALA A 107 11.38 2.59 -3.28
C ALA A 107 10.91 2.68 -1.82
N MET A 108 10.24 1.65 -1.31
CA MET A 108 9.79 1.64 0.08
C MET A 108 10.94 1.50 1.09
N ARG A 109 11.93 0.64 0.81
CA ARG A 109 13.14 0.51 1.64
C ARG A 109 13.94 1.81 1.65
N GLY A 110 14.17 2.38 0.46
CA GLY A 110 14.88 3.64 0.27
C GLY A 110 14.19 4.80 1.00
N LEU A 111 12.86 4.90 0.90
CA LEU A 111 12.08 5.88 1.65
C LEU A 111 12.21 5.68 3.16
N ALA A 112 12.09 4.45 3.65
CA ALA A 112 12.23 4.16 5.08
C ALA A 112 13.62 4.57 5.61
N MET A 113 14.70 4.23 4.89
CA MET A 113 16.05 4.68 5.24
C MET A 113 16.16 6.21 5.21
N TYR A 114 15.62 6.87 4.19
CA TYR A 114 15.66 8.32 4.07
C TYR A 114 14.98 9.01 5.25
N LEU A 115 13.78 8.57 5.62
CA LEU A 115 13.02 9.14 6.73
C LEU A 115 13.71 8.89 8.07
N LEU A 116 14.27 7.70 8.30
CA LEU A 116 15.00 7.41 9.53
C LEU A 116 16.27 8.26 9.70
N ILE A 117 16.95 8.61 8.60
CA ILE A 117 18.18 9.40 8.60
C ILE A 117 17.87 10.90 8.69
N ASN A 118 16.97 11.40 7.85
CA ASN A 118 16.77 12.84 7.65
C ASN A 118 15.63 13.41 8.51
N HIS A 119 14.72 12.56 8.96
CA HIS A 119 13.56 12.93 9.77
C HIS A 119 13.47 12.04 11.03
N PRO A 120 14.52 12.01 11.88
CA PRO A 120 14.61 11.06 13.00
C PRO A 120 13.47 11.22 14.03
N ASP A 121 12.88 12.42 14.12
CA ASP A 121 11.74 12.75 14.98
C ASP A 121 10.41 12.15 14.48
N MET A 122 10.36 11.69 13.22
CA MET A 122 9.18 11.01 12.67
C MET A 122 9.03 9.63 13.32
N GLY A 123 7.85 9.37 13.89
CA GLY A 123 7.56 8.09 14.54
C GLY A 123 7.33 6.95 13.54
N ASP A 124 7.49 5.70 13.99
CA ASP A 124 7.34 4.51 13.13
C ASP A 124 5.96 4.42 12.46
N ALA A 125 4.89 4.82 13.16
CA ALA A 125 3.55 4.85 12.58
C ALA A 125 3.44 5.85 11.42
N GLN A 126 4.08 7.03 11.54
CA GLN A 126 4.09 8.03 10.47
C GLN A 126 4.91 7.54 9.26
N ILE A 127 6.06 6.92 9.50
CA ILE A 127 6.87 6.32 8.43
C ILE A 127 6.09 5.21 7.73
N LEU A 128 5.44 4.33 8.50
CA LEU A 128 4.64 3.24 7.95
C LEU A 128 3.42 3.74 7.16
N GLU A 129 2.77 4.81 7.62
CA GLU A 129 1.70 5.48 6.89
C GLU A 129 2.20 6.01 5.54
N GLU A 130 3.37 6.65 5.51
CA GLU A 130 4.00 7.15 4.28
C GLU A 130 4.38 6.03 3.31
N MET A 131 4.98 4.94 3.82
CA MET A 131 5.23 3.74 3.02
C MET A 131 3.94 3.14 2.46
N GLY A 132 2.87 3.13 3.27
CA GLY A 132 1.55 2.65 2.88
C GLY A 132 0.93 3.49 1.75
N LYS A 133 1.03 4.83 1.82
CA LYS A 133 0.59 5.73 0.75
C LYS A 133 1.24 5.38 -0.58
N TRP A 134 2.55 5.13 -0.59
CA TRP A 134 3.24 4.70 -1.80
C TRP A 134 2.83 3.30 -2.27
N LYS A 135 2.63 2.34 -1.36
CA LYS A 135 2.11 1.02 -1.72
C LYS A 135 0.74 1.13 -2.41
N ILE A 136 -0.16 2.00 -1.92
CA ILE A 136 -1.46 2.27 -2.56
C ILE A 136 -1.27 2.75 -4.00
N LEU A 137 -0.35 3.69 -4.23
CA LEU A 137 -0.09 4.21 -5.57
C LEU A 137 0.62 3.22 -6.49
N PHE A 138 1.50 2.37 -5.94
CA PHE A 138 2.25 1.39 -6.70
C PHE A 138 1.37 0.22 -7.16
N PHE A 139 0.34 -0.12 -6.39
CA PHE A 139 -0.58 -1.23 -6.67
C PHE A 139 -2.04 -0.80 -6.52
N PRO A 140 -2.53 0.16 -7.33
CA PRO A 140 -3.80 0.81 -7.05
C PRO A 140 -5.00 -0.11 -7.24
N GLN A 141 -5.01 -0.98 -8.27
CA GLN A 141 -6.11 -1.93 -8.46
C GLN A 141 -6.29 -2.89 -7.26
N PRO A 142 -5.26 -3.64 -6.80
CA PRO A 142 -5.46 -4.55 -5.68
C PRO A 142 -5.70 -3.81 -4.35
N MET A 143 -5.16 -2.60 -4.18
CA MET A 143 -5.39 -1.79 -2.98
C MET A 143 -6.80 -1.23 -2.92
N LEU A 144 -7.38 -0.79 -4.04
CA LEU A 144 -8.79 -0.42 -4.13
C LEU A 144 -9.71 -1.62 -3.89
N SER A 145 -9.39 -2.78 -4.46
CA SER A 145 -10.15 -4.02 -4.21
C SER A 145 -10.16 -4.41 -2.72
N LYS A 146 -9.00 -4.30 -2.05
CA LYS A 146 -8.90 -4.52 -0.60
C LYS A 146 -9.67 -3.46 0.19
N ALA A 147 -9.65 -2.19 -0.22
CA ALA A 147 -10.41 -1.12 0.42
C ALA A 147 -11.93 -1.34 0.30
N VAL A 148 -12.42 -1.81 -0.85
CA VAL A 148 -13.83 -2.22 -1.02
C VAL A 148 -14.18 -3.35 -0.06
N SER A 149 -13.28 -4.33 0.09
CA SER A 149 -13.46 -5.44 1.04
C SER A 149 -13.47 -5.00 2.50
N PHE A 150 -12.64 -4.03 2.88
CA PHE A 150 -12.67 -3.43 4.22
C PHE A 150 -13.98 -2.68 4.46
N ALA A 151 -14.39 -1.83 3.51
CA ALA A 151 -15.61 -1.04 3.61
C ALA A 151 -16.85 -1.92 3.74
N SER A 152 -16.94 -3.01 2.95
CA SER A 152 -18.06 -3.95 3.03
C SER A 152 -18.11 -4.74 4.34
N ALA A 153 -16.97 -4.93 4.99
CA ALA A 153 -16.85 -5.54 6.31
C ALA A 153 -17.01 -4.53 7.48
N GLY A 154 -17.26 -3.25 7.19
CA GLY A 154 -17.35 -2.20 8.22
C GLY A 154 -16.01 -1.86 8.88
N LYS A 155 -14.88 -2.26 8.29
CA LYS A 155 -13.54 -1.93 8.77
C LYS A 155 -13.14 -0.52 8.31
N ASP A 156 -12.40 0.18 9.16
CA ASP A 156 -11.86 1.49 8.82
C ASP A 156 -10.84 1.42 7.66
N LEU A 157 -10.80 2.48 6.86
CA LEU A 157 -9.94 2.59 5.67
C LEU A 157 -8.63 3.34 5.97
N ASN A 158 -8.11 3.21 7.18
CA ASN A 158 -6.82 3.81 7.51
C ASN A 158 -5.69 3.14 6.70
N THR A 159 -4.70 3.95 6.32
CA THR A 159 -3.65 3.54 5.41
C THR A 159 -2.80 2.40 5.96
N ILE A 160 -2.48 2.42 7.26
CA ILE A 160 -1.63 1.40 7.89
C ILE A 160 -2.30 0.03 7.77
N ASP A 161 -3.55 -0.12 8.21
CA ASP A 161 -4.28 -1.39 8.13
C ASP A 161 -4.45 -1.87 6.68
N LEU A 162 -4.75 -0.94 5.76
CA LEU A 162 -4.96 -1.28 4.37
C LEU A 162 -3.69 -1.86 3.74
N THR A 163 -2.52 -1.40 4.18
CA THR A 163 -1.24 -1.71 3.54
C THR A 163 -0.39 -2.73 4.32
N SER A 164 -0.74 -2.99 5.59
CA SER A 164 0.02 -3.88 6.47
C SER A 164 -0.08 -5.35 6.08
N ASN A 165 0.94 -6.10 6.54
CA ASN A 165 1.02 -7.54 6.44
C ASN A 165 -0.03 -8.27 7.28
N GLU A 166 -0.53 -7.65 8.36
CA GLU A 166 -1.60 -8.20 9.20
C GLU A 166 -2.84 -8.56 8.38
N PHE A 167 -3.19 -7.70 7.42
CA PHE A 167 -4.37 -7.87 6.58
C PHE A 167 -4.02 -8.32 5.14
N ARG A 168 -2.81 -8.82 4.90
CA ARG A 168 -2.35 -9.21 3.56
C ARG A 168 -3.30 -10.18 2.85
N ASN A 169 -3.82 -11.16 3.59
CA ASN A 169 -4.76 -12.17 3.08
C ASN A 169 -6.19 -11.91 3.56
N PHE A 170 -6.53 -10.65 3.83
CA PHE A 170 -7.87 -10.31 4.31
C PHE A 170 -8.92 -10.75 3.30
N LYS A 171 -9.81 -11.62 3.76
CA LYS A 171 -11.06 -11.95 3.10
C LYS A 171 -12.15 -11.44 4.04
N PRO A 172 -13.09 -10.61 3.56
CA PRO A 172 -14.22 -10.26 4.39
C PRO A 172 -14.88 -11.58 4.82
N ALA A 173 -15.16 -11.73 6.11
CA ALA A 173 -15.97 -12.86 6.55
C ALA A 173 -17.21 -12.87 5.65
N ALA A 174 -17.50 -14.02 5.03
CA ALA A 174 -18.78 -14.27 4.38
C ALA A 174 -19.82 -13.60 5.27
N SER A 175 -20.48 -12.57 4.76
CA SER A 175 -21.41 -11.75 5.52
C SER A 175 -22.25 -12.69 6.37
N ALA A 176 -22.50 -12.33 7.63
CA ALA A 176 -23.23 -13.13 8.63
C ALA A 176 -24.70 -13.45 8.24
N GLN A 177 -24.99 -13.44 6.95
CA GLN A 177 -26.14 -13.97 6.23
C GLN A 177 -25.60 -14.79 5.02
N GLY A 178 -25.16 -16.02 5.29
CA GLY A 178 -25.37 -17.15 4.38
C GLY A 178 -24.52 -17.29 3.09
N ALA A 179 -23.21 -16.99 3.08
CA ALA A 179 -22.36 -17.44 1.96
C ALA A 179 -21.59 -18.74 2.31
N PRO A 180 -21.56 -19.76 1.43
CA PRO A 180 -20.80 -20.98 1.65
C PRO A 180 -19.30 -20.73 1.53
N ALA A 181 -18.52 -21.43 2.36
CA ALA A 181 -17.05 -21.38 2.32
C ALA A 181 -16.52 -21.89 0.97
N GLY A 182 -15.74 -21.07 0.27
CA GLY A 182 -15.16 -21.40 -1.04
C GLY A 182 -15.31 -20.34 -2.13
N GLU A 183 -15.85 -19.17 -1.79
CA GLU A 183 -16.21 -18.13 -2.75
C GLU A 183 -14.99 -17.58 -3.53
N THR A 184 -15.08 -17.65 -4.86
CA THR A 184 -14.09 -17.24 -5.84
C THR A 184 -14.13 -15.74 -6.10
N THR A 185 -13.06 -15.16 -6.66
CA THR A 185 -13.02 -13.74 -7.08
C THR A 185 -14.18 -13.37 -8.01
N ALA A 186 -14.67 -14.33 -8.81
CA ALA A 186 -15.83 -14.14 -9.69
C ALA A 186 -17.13 -13.91 -8.92
N GLU A 187 -17.30 -14.58 -7.78
CA GLU A 187 -18.48 -14.45 -6.93
C GLU A 187 -18.44 -13.19 -6.05
N MET A 188 -17.25 -12.75 -5.63
CA MET A 188 -17.05 -11.42 -5.04
C MET A 188 -17.41 -10.31 -6.02
N ASN A 189 -16.98 -10.42 -7.29
CA ASN A 189 -17.33 -9.47 -8.35
C ASN A 189 -18.84 -9.45 -8.64
N ALA A 190 -19.53 -10.60 -8.51
CA ALA A 190 -20.96 -10.69 -8.73
C ALA A 190 -21.82 -9.96 -7.66
N ARG A 191 -21.24 -9.68 -6.49
CA ARG A 191 -21.89 -8.92 -5.40
C ARG A 191 -21.55 -7.43 -5.40
N MET A 192 -20.52 -7.04 -6.16
CA MET A 192 -20.18 -5.64 -6.36
C MET A 192 -21.19 -5.00 -7.32
N HIS A 193 -21.48 -3.70 -7.11
CA HIS A 193 -22.25 -2.96 -8.10
C HIS A 193 -21.47 -2.96 -9.43
N PRO A 194 -22.13 -3.07 -10.61
CA PRO A 194 -21.45 -3.10 -11.91
C PRO A 194 -20.44 -1.96 -12.10
N ASP A 195 -20.76 -0.77 -11.58
CA ASP A 195 -19.88 0.40 -11.61
C ASP A 195 -18.58 0.22 -10.78
N GLN A 196 -18.63 -0.55 -9.70
CA GLN A 196 -17.44 -0.89 -8.90
C GLN A 196 -16.56 -1.89 -9.65
N VAL A 197 -17.16 -2.89 -10.32
CA VAL A 197 -16.42 -3.87 -11.12
C VAL A 197 -15.70 -3.18 -12.28
N GLN A 198 -16.40 -2.30 -13.00
CA GLN A 198 -15.84 -1.59 -14.14
C GLN A 198 -14.80 -0.55 -13.73
N GLY A 199 -14.99 0.16 -12.61
CA GLY A 199 -14.00 1.09 -12.09
C GLY A 199 -12.72 0.40 -11.58
N LEU A 200 -12.83 -0.79 -10.96
CA LEU A 200 -11.66 -1.59 -10.59
C LEU A 200 -10.91 -2.11 -11.82
N ALA A 201 -11.61 -2.49 -12.88
CA ALA A 201 -11.00 -2.94 -14.14
C ALA A 201 -10.23 -1.84 -14.88
N ASN A 202 -10.59 -0.57 -14.65
CA ASN A 202 -9.93 0.58 -15.28
C ASN A 202 -8.75 1.13 -14.46
N ALA A 203 -8.59 0.72 -13.20
CA ALA A 203 -7.42 1.11 -12.40
C ALA A 203 -6.18 0.35 -12.90
N PRO A 204 -5.00 1.00 -12.98
CA PRO A 204 -3.80 0.30 -13.37
C PRO A 204 -3.47 -0.79 -12.33
N GLU A 205 -3.05 -1.96 -12.80
CA GLU A 205 -2.70 -3.08 -11.90
C GLU A 205 -1.48 -2.72 -11.06
N MET A 206 -0.50 -2.08 -11.69
CA MET A 206 0.76 -1.69 -11.09
C MET A 206 1.34 -0.47 -11.83
N VAL A 207 2.01 0.41 -11.10
CA VAL A 207 2.76 1.53 -11.67
C VAL A 207 4.19 1.12 -11.97
N GLY A 208 4.69 1.42 -13.18
CA GLY A 208 6.10 1.23 -13.56
C GLY A 208 6.49 -0.16 -14.09
N GLY A 209 5.57 -1.13 -14.10
CA GLY A 209 5.85 -2.49 -14.55
C GLY A 209 6.69 -3.30 -13.54
N CYS A 210 6.94 -4.58 -13.86
CA CYS A 210 7.79 -5.48 -13.08
C CYS A 210 9.25 -5.41 -13.54
#